data_AF-A0A947RMV7-F1
#
_entry.id   AF-A0A947RMV7-F1
#
_cell.length_a   1.000
_cell.length_b   1.000
_cell.length_c   1.000
_cell.angle_alpha   90.00
_cell.angle_beta   90.00
_cell.angle_gamma   90.00
#
_symmetry.space_group_name_H-M   'P 1'
#
loop_
_entity.id
_entity.type
_entity.pdbx_description
1 polymer ?
#
loop_
_entity_poly.entity_id
_entity_poly.type
_entity_poly.pdbx_seq_one_letter_code
_entity_poly.pdbx_strand_id
1 'polypeptide(L)'
;HLKSAVTTVSASTVLVNPSWIDVRAFEHYEIIEIHPEETFAANGLLIGEAVIYPVAFPRTAERLSKRGIRIEPVDLSELAKAEGAVTCCSLVFMHSSPAPYGSKE
;
A
#
# COMPACT_ATOMS: atom_id res chain seq x y z
N HIS A 1 -13.54 4.40 -1.86
CA HIS A 1 -13.39 2.95 -2.12
C HIS A 1 -12.73 2.27 -0.94
N LEU A 2 -12.81 0.94 -0.78
CA LEU A 2 -12.17 0.25 0.35
C LEU A 2 -10.65 0.51 0.42
N LYS A 3 -9.97 0.58 -0.73
CA LYS A 3 -8.55 0.94 -0.86
C LYS A 3 -8.18 2.33 -0.31
N SER A 4 -9.17 3.19 -0.04
CA SER A 4 -8.95 4.48 0.63
C SER A 4 -8.75 4.31 2.14
N ALA A 5 -9.25 3.22 2.73
CA ALA A 5 -9.23 2.95 4.16
C ALA A 5 -8.29 1.81 4.56
N VAL A 6 -7.92 0.92 3.64
CA VAL A 6 -7.03 -0.21 3.92
C VAL A 6 -6.24 -0.67 2.69
N THR A 7 -4.96 -1.01 2.90
CA THR A 7 -4.06 -1.58 1.88
C THR A 7 -3.14 -2.63 2.51
N THR A 8 -2.89 -3.75 1.81
CA THR A 8 -1.81 -4.69 2.16
C THR A 8 -0.45 -4.07 1.87
N VAL A 9 0.43 -4.00 2.86
CA VAL A 9 1.79 -3.42 2.73
C VAL A 9 2.89 -4.47 2.80
N SER A 10 2.53 -5.72 3.11
CA SER A 10 3.37 -6.92 3.00
C SER A 10 2.44 -8.14 2.84
N ALA A 11 3.02 -9.35 2.80
CA ALA A 11 2.23 -10.59 2.80
C ALA A 11 1.41 -10.80 4.09
N SER A 12 1.84 -10.23 5.21
CA SER A 12 1.24 -10.44 6.54
C SER A 12 0.78 -9.15 7.22
N THR A 13 0.92 -7.98 6.59
CA THR A 13 0.68 -6.68 7.22
C THR A 13 -0.27 -5.82 6.39
N VAL A 14 -1.21 -5.16 7.07
CA VAL A 14 -2.13 -4.18 6.48
C VAL A 14 -1.94 -2.79 7.11
N LEU A 15 -2.03 -1.77 6.27
CA LEU A 15 -2.14 -0.37 6.68
C LEU A 15 -3.61 0.02 6.70
N VAL A 16 -4.09 0.54 7.83
CA VAL A 16 -5.53 0.79 8.06
C VAL A 16 -5.78 2.21 8.56
N ASN A 17 -6.87 2.81 8.08
CA ASN A 17 -7.54 3.94 8.73
C ASN A 17 -8.60 3.43 9.73
N PRO A 18 -8.31 3.43 11.04
CA PRO A 18 -9.23 2.90 12.05
C PRO A 18 -10.50 3.76 12.24
N SER A 19 -10.48 5.01 11.78
CA SER A 19 -11.65 5.90 11.87
C SER A 19 -12.70 5.61 10.80
N TRP A 20 -12.36 4.84 9.76
CA TRP A 20 -13.25 4.60 8.61
C TRP A 20 -13.74 3.16 8.50
N ILE A 21 -13.01 2.21 9.08
CA ILE A 21 -13.34 0.78 9.02
C ILE A 21 -13.07 0.10 10.34
N ASP A 22 -13.78 -1.01 10.60
CA ASP A 22 -13.54 -1.86 11.75
C ASP A 22 -12.27 -2.70 11.54
N VAL A 23 -11.23 -2.41 12.34
CA VAL A 23 -9.93 -3.10 12.29
C VAL A 23 -10.03 -4.61 12.55
N ARG A 24 -11.08 -5.07 13.25
CA ARG A 24 -11.29 -6.49 13.58
C ARG A 24 -11.48 -7.35 12.33
N ALA A 25 -11.96 -6.76 11.23
CA ALA A 25 -12.07 -7.46 9.95
C ALA A 25 -10.70 -7.93 9.39
N PHE A 26 -9.59 -7.43 9.94
CA PHE A 26 -8.22 -7.74 9.51
C PHE A 26 -7.36 -8.35 10.64
N GLU A 27 -7.97 -8.93 11.67
CA GLU A 27 -7.27 -9.45 12.87
C GLU A 27 -6.23 -10.55 12.59
N HIS A 28 -6.31 -11.21 11.44
CA HIS A 28 -5.33 -12.21 11.00
C HIS A 28 -4.05 -11.61 10.39
N TYR A 29 -4.00 -10.29 10.21
CA TYR A 29 -2.84 -9.56 9.74
C TYR A 29 -2.21 -8.78 10.89
N GLU A 30 -0.93 -8.46 10.75
CA GLU A 30 -0.34 -7.37 11.51
C GLU A 30 -0.95 -6.05 11.05
N ILE A 31 -1.41 -5.24 12.01
CA ILE A 31 -2.07 -3.97 11.70
C ILE A 31 -1.12 -2.81 12.00
N ILE A 32 -0.91 -1.98 10.99
CA ILE A 32 -0.32 -0.65 11.13
C ILE A 32 -1.43 0.36 10.92
N GLU A 33 -1.67 1.22 11.90
CA GLU A 33 -2.62 2.32 11.75
C GLU A 33 -1.92 3.54 11.15
N ILE A 34 -2.63 4.24 10.26
CA ILE A 34 -2.21 5.55 9.76
C ILE A 34 -2.02 6.56 10.90
N HIS A 35 -1.25 7.61 10.64
CA HIS A 35 -1.24 8.76 11.54
C HIS A 35 -2.64 9.41 11.55
N PRO A 36 -3.23 9.74 12.73
CA PRO A 36 -4.60 10.25 12.82
C PRO A 36 -4.83 11.56 12.05
N GLU A 37 -3.80 12.39 11.90
CA GLU A 37 -3.86 13.62 11.10
C GLU A 37 -3.69 13.43 9.58
N GLU A 38 -3.38 12.22 9.13
CA GLU A 38 -3.15 11.89 7.71
C GLU A 38 -4.25 10.94 7.21
N THR A 39 -5.51 11.37 7.28
CA THR A 39 -6.70 10.51 7.13
C THR A 39 -6.78 9.73 5.80
N PHE A 40 -6.11 10.19 4.75
CA PHE A 40 -6.07 9.51 3.44
C PHE A 40 -4.84 8.61 3.23
N ALA A 41 -4.00 8.45 4.26
CA ALA A 41 -2.72 7.77 4.17
C ALA A 41 -2.82 6.24 4.02
N ALA A 42 -4.00 5.64 4.17
CA ALA A 42 -4.13 4.19 4.05
C ALA A 42 -4.01 3.69 2.60
N ASN A 43 -3.94 4.60 1.61
CA ASN A 43 -3.79 4.28 0.20
C ASN A 43 -2.31 4.18 -0.21
N GLY A 44 -1.77 2.96 -0.17
CA GLY A 44 -0.47 2.61 -0.74
C GLY A 44 -0.61 1.60 -1.88
N LEU A 45 0.45 1.34 -2.63
CA LEU A 45 0.45 0.30 -3.66
C LEU A 45 1.66 -0.62 -3.49
N LEU A 46 1.43 -1.84 -3.03
CA LEU A 46 2.46 -2.87 -2.91
C LEU A 46 2.80 -3.46 -4.29
N ILE A 47 4.07 -3.35 -4.69
CA ILE A 47 4.63 -3.95 -5.91
C ILE A 47 5.91 -4.71 -5.52
N GLY A 48 5.90 -6.03 -5.70
CA GLY A 48 6.97 -6.89 -5.19
C GLY A 48 7.10 -6.74 -3.67
N GLU A 49 8.22 -6.20 -3.22
CA GLU A 49 8.53 -6.00 -1.80
C GLU A 49 8.48 -4.53 -1.35
N ALA A 50 8.09 -3.60 -2.24
CA ALA A 50 8.07 -2.18 -1.94
C ALA A 50 6.64 -1.61 -2.05
N VAL A 51 6.31 -0.66 -1.18
CA VAL A 51 5.07 0.10 -1.22
C VAL A 51 5.34 1.44 -1.90
N ILE A 52 4.76 1.64 -3.09
CA ILE A 52 4.70 2.96 -3.72
C ILE A 52 3.76 3.82 -2.87
N TYR A 53 4.26 4.95 -2.38
CA TYR A 53 3.58 5.69 -1.32
C TYR A 53 3.65 7.21 -1.50
N PRO A 54 2.56 7.96 -1.22
CA PRO A 54 2.55 9.41 -1.41
C PRO A 54 3.46 10.15 -0.43
N VAL A 55 4.25 11.10 -0.91
CA VAL A 55 5.10 11.98 -0.05
C VAL A 55 4.30 12.88 0.90
N ALA A 56 3.00 13.06 0.64
CA ALA A 56 2.10 13.88 1.44
C ALA A 56 1.81 13.33 2.85
N PHE A 57 2.19 12.07 3.14
CA PHE A 57 1.89 11.38 4.39
C PHE A 57 3.16 10.94 5.15
N PRO A 58 4.05 11.88 5.51
CA PRO A 58 5.36 11.57 6.07
C PRO A 58 5.29 10.84 7.41
N ARG A 59 4.27 11.09 8.25
CA ARG A 59 4.17 10.47 9.58
C ARG A 59 3.73 9.02 9.48
N THR A 60 2.83 8.71 8.55
CA THR A 60 2.45 7.32 8.25
C THR A 60 3.59 6.58 7.55
N ALA A 61 4.31 7.25 6.63
CA ALA A 61 5.51 6.68 6.01
C ALA A 61 6.61 6.34 7.04
N GLU A 62 6.78 7.18 8.06
CA GLU A 62 7.71 6.89 9.16
C GLU A 62 7.26 5.64 9.96
N ARG A 63 5.96 5.49 10.25
CA ARG A 63 5.43 4.30 10.94
C ARG A 63 5.67 3.02 10.13
N LEU A 64 5.43 3.06 8.83
CA LEU A 64 5.71 1.96 7.90
C LEU A 64 7.20 1.62 7.89
N SER A 65 8.07 2.62 7.74
CA SER A 65 9.53 2.45 7.75
C SER A 65 10.05 1.84 9.05
N LYS A 66 9.53 2.28 10.21
CA LYS A 66 9.88 1.73 11.54
C LYS A 66 9.47 0.26 11.71
N ARG A 67 8.54 -0.22 10.89
CA ARG A 67 8.10 -1.63 10.84
C ARG A 67 8.84 -2.44 9.77
N GLY A 68 9.86 -1.86 9.13
CA GLY A 68 10.65 -2.53 8.09
C GLY A 68 9.97 -2.60 6.73
N ILE A 69 8.84 -1.89 6.53
CA ILE A 69 8.20 -1.80 5.22
C ILE A 69 9.04 -0.90 4.32
N ARG A 70 9.48 -1.43 3.18
CA ARG A 70 10.19 -0.65 2.16
C ARG A 70 9.23 0.28 1.45
N ILE A 71 9.54 1.56 1.42
CA ILE A 71 8.73 2.59 0.79
C ILE A 71 9.45 3.14 -0.44
N GLU A 72 8.71 3.26 -1.55
CA GLU A 72 9.10 4.02 -2.72
C GLU A 72 8.26 5.31 -2.79
N PRO A 73 8.81 6.47 -2.41
CA PRO A 73 8.03 7.70 -2.32
C PRO A 73 7.70 8.28 -3.69
N VAL A 74 6.47 8.76 -3.88
CA VAL A 74 6.02 9.41 -5.11
C VAL A 74 5.25 10.70 -4.82
N ASP A 75 5.54 11.75 -5.57
CA ASP A 75 4.72 12.96 -5.57
C ASP A 75 3.46 12.76 -6.43
N LEU A 76 2.30 12.98 -5.81
CA LEU A 76 0.98 12.82 -6.41
C LEU A 76 0.13 14.08 -6.21
N SER A 77 0.74 15.22 -5.87
CA SER A 77 0.05 16.46 -5.55
C SER A 77 -0.95 16.90 -6.62
N GLU A 78 -0.61 16.75 -7.91
CA GLU A 78 -1.52 17.08 -9.02
C GLU A 78 -2.67 16.08 -9.18
N LEU A 79 -2.40 14.79 -8.99
CA LEU A 79 -3.45 13.75 -9.05
C LEU A 79 -4.40 13.85 -7.87
N ALA A 80 -3.91 14.26 -6.70
CA ALA A 80 -4.72 14.47 -5.50
C ALA A 80 -5.80 15.54 -5.70
N LYS A 81 -5.55 16.56 -6.54
CA LYS A 81 -6.56 17.58 -6.90
C LYS A 81 -7.78 16.97 -7.61
N ALA A 82 -7.60 15.83 -8.27
CA ALA A 82 -8.64 15.06 -8.94
C ALA A 82 -9.08 13.83 -8.11
N GLU A 83 -8.83 13.83 -6.80
CA GLU A 83 -9.12 12.72 -5.90
C GLU A 83 -8.40 11.40 -6.28
N GLY A 84 -7.32 11.51 -7.06
CA GLY A 84 -6.48 10.41 -7.49
C GLY A 84 -5.47 9.99 -6.42
N ALA A 85 -5.26 8.67 -6.29
CA ALA A 85 -4.23 8.06 -5.45
C ALA A 85 -3.48 6.97 -6.23
N VAL A 86 -2.34 6.50 -5.71
CA VAL A 86 -1.50 5.48 -6.38
C VAL A 86 -2.31 4.27 -6.86
N THR A 87 -3.24 3.78 -6.04
CA THR A 87 -4.05 2.61 -6.38
C THR A 87 -5.15 2.88 -7.41
N CYS A 88 -5.53 4.13 -7.64
CA CYS A 88 -6.56 4.54 -8.60
C CYS A 88 -5.96 4.69 -10.01
N CYS A 89 -4.69 5.08 -10.09
CA CYS A 89 -3.96 5.32 -11.33
C CYS A 89 -3.27 4.06 -11.89
N SER A 90 -3.66 2.87 -11.44
CA SER A 90 -2.96 1.64 -11.77
C SER A 90 -3.90 0.44 -11.85
N LEU A 91 -3.63 -0.44 -12.83
CA LEU A 91 -4.14 -1.80 -12.90
C LEU A 91 -2.92 -2.72 -12.85
N VAL A 92 -2.83 -3.53 -11.79
CA VAL A 92 -1.67 -4.40 -11.55
C VAL A 92 -2.03 -5.83 -11.95
N PHE A 93 -1.17 -6.43 -12.78
CA PHE A 93 -1.28 -7.82 -13.21
C PHE A 93 -0.02 -8.57 -12.80
N MET A 94 -0.20 -9.78 -12.29
CA MET A 94 0.93 -10.70 -12.10
C MET A 94 1.19 -11.41 -13.41
N HIS A 95 2.36 -11.17 -14.02
CA HIS A 95 2.81 -11.97 -15.13
C HIS A 95 3.73 -13.07 -14.61
N SER A 96 3.22 -14.30 -14.53
CA SER A 96 4.07 -15.47 -14.37
C SER A 96 4.75 -15.74 -15.72
N SER A 97 6.03 -15.42 -15.82
CA SER A 97 6.83 -15.83 -16.97
C SER A 97 6.78 -17.37 -17.03
N PRO A 98 6.43 -17.99 -18.18
CA PRO A 98 6.46 -19.45 -18.27
C PRO A 98 7.88 -19.94 -17.94
N ALA A 99 7.96 -21.07 -17.23
CA ALA A 99 9.23 -21.70 -16.90
C ALA A 99 10.07 -21.86 -18.18
N PRO A 100 11.39 -21.61 -18.15
CA PRO A 100 12.23 -21.82 -19.31
C PRO A 100 12.07 -23.28 -19.74
N TYR A 101 11.66 -23.47 -21.00
CA TYR A 101 11.45 -24.78 -21.59
C TYR A 101 12.75 -25.58 -21.44
N GLY A 102 12.68 -26.68 -20.69
CA GLY A 102 13.83 -27.53 -20.38
C GLY A 102 14.59 -27.94 -21.64
N SER A 103 15.92 -27.90 -21.52
CA SER A 103 16.87 -28.53 -22.42
C SER A 103 16.46 -29.98 -22.67
N LYS A 104 16.34 -30.37 -23.93
CA LYS A 104 16.30 -31.77 -24.33
C LYS A 104 17.65 -32.40 -23.99
N GLU A 105 17.65 -33.37 -23.09
CA GLU A 105 18.64 -34.45 -23.07
C GLU A 105 17.97 -35.73 -23.58
#